data_AF-A0A7W9Q2K1-F1
#
_entry.id   AF-A0A7W9Q2K1-F1
#
_cell.length_a   1.000
_cell.length_b   1.000
_cell.length_c   1.000
_cell.angle_alpha   90.00
_cell.angle_beta   90.00
_cell.angle_gamma   90.00
#
_symmetry.space_group_name_H-M   'P 1'
#
loop_
_entity.id
_entity.type
_entity.pdbx_description
1 polymer ?
#
loop_
_entity_poly.entity_id
_entity_poly.type
_entity_poly.pdbx_seq_one_letter_code
_entity_poly.pdbx_strand_id
1 'polypeptide(L)'
;MTAPKATKTATSKRPAPKVRDNLPAPQTAEGLYFHYTPAEAARWTPFSYRTLIDLIRRREIDYVFNGRDNYLTGAQIVALVERYTVRPFEKPARAAA
;
A
#
# COMPACT_ATOMS: atom_id res chain seq x y z
N MET A 1 2.61 36.01 40.75
CA MET A 1 1.87 34.81 40.31
C MET A 1 2.15 34.61 38.82
N THR A 2 2.97 33.61 38.47
CA THR A 2 3.40 33.38 37.08
C THR A 2 2.65 32.17 36.52
N ALA A 3 1.85 32.36 35.47
CA ALA A 3 1.07 31.29 34.84
C ALA A 3 1.96 30.35 34.01
N PRO A 4 1.73 29.02 34.01
CA PRO A 4 2.45 28.11 33.14
C PRO A 4 1.99 28.30 31.70
N LYS A 5 2.96 28.60 30.83
CA LYS A 5 2.80 28.78 29.38
C LYS A 5 2.49 27.43 28.75
N ALA A 6 1.31 27.30 28.13
CA ALA A 6 0.90 26.10 27.40
C ALA A 6 1.89 25.78 26.27
N THR A 7 2.58 24.64 26.36
CA THR A 7 3.36 24.07 25.27
C THR A 7 2.42 23.59 24.19
N LYS A 8 2.30 24.36 23.10
CA LYS A 8 1.72 23.88 21.84
C LYS A 8 2.47 22.60 21.43
N THR A 9 1.83 21.44 21.59
CA THR A 9 2.29 20.17 21.02
C THR A 9 2.46 20.37 19.52
N ALA A 10 3.71 20.48 19.06
CA ALA A 10 4.03 20.49 17.65
C ALA A 10 3.58 19.15 17.07
N THR A 11 2.52 19.19 16.25
CA THR A 11 2.10 18.02 15.47
C THR A 11 3.26 17.65 14.57
N SER A 12 4.01 16.61 14.94
CA SER A 12 5.08 16.05 14.13
C SER A 12 4.48 15.61 12.80
N LYS A 13 4.56 16.47 11.78
CA LYS A 13 4.24 16.13 10.40
C LYS A 13 5.30 15.14 9.96
N ARG A 14 5.02 13.84 10.11
CA ARG A 14 5.87 12.77 9.59
C ARG A 14 6.13 13.10 8.11
N PRO A 15 7.40 13.19 7.68
CA PRO A 15 7.73 13.56 6.31
C PRO A 15 7.06 12.57 5.35
N ALA A 16 6.66 13.06 4.17
CA ALA A 16 6.06 12.21 3.15
C ALA A 16 7.00 11.01 2.88
N PRO A 17 6.47 9.78 2.84
CA PRO A 17 7.29 8.59 2.63
C PRO A 17 8.02 8.71 1.29
N LYS A 18 9.35 8.65 1.34
CA LYS A 18 10.21 8.72 0.15
C LYS A 18 10.11 7.39 -0.60
N VAL A 19 9.51 7.43 -1.78
CA VAL A 19 9.35 6.27 -2.67
C VAL A 19 10.68 6.01 -3.37
N ARG A 20 11.18 4.77 -3.34
CA ARG A 20 12.42 4.40 -4.05
C ARG A 20 12.20 4.42 -5.57
N ASP A 21 13.23 4.79 -6.32
CA ASP A 21 13.14 4.88 -7.79
C ASP A 21 13.31 3.51 -8.47
N ASN A 22 14.23 2.67 -7.97
CA ASN A 22 14.46 1.31 -8.46
C ASN A 22 13.72 0.28 -7.60
N LEU A 23 12.44 0.09 -7.88
CA LEU A 23 11.62 -0.93 -7.23
C LEU A 23 11.41 -2.12 -8.19
N PRO A 24 11.70 -3.36 -7.77
CA PRO A 24 11.32 -4.52 -8.57
C PRO A 24 9.80 -4.51 -8.74
N ALA A 25 9.29 -4.93 -9.90
CA ALA A 25 7.86 -5.06 -10.08
C ALA A 25 7.36 -6.23 -9.21
N PRO A 26 6.23 -6.09 -8.49
CA PRO A 26 5.76 -7.12 -7.55
C PRO A 26 5.42 -8.46 -8.21
N GLN A 27 5.30 -8.50 -9.53
CA GLN A 27 5.04 -9.68 -10.35
C GLN A 27 6.31 -10.47 -10.71
N THR A 28 7.51 -9.91 -10.49
CA THR A 28 8.77 -10.62 -10.75
C THR A 28 9.13 -11.53 -9.57
N ALA A 29 9.96 -12.55 -9.82
CA ALA A 29 10.40 -13.48 -8.78
C ALA A 29 11.05 -12.77 -7.57
N GLU A 30 11.83 -11.71 -7.83
CA GLU A 30 12.44 -10.89 -6.79
C GLU A 30 11.43 -9.97 -6.10
N GLY A 31 10.50 -9.38 -6.87
CA GLY A 31 9.49 -8.47 -6.35
C GLY A 31 8.51 -9.15 -5.39
N LEU A 32 8.19 -10.43 -5.62
CA LEU A 32 7.27 -11.18 -4.75
C LEU A 32 7.66 -11.17 -3.27
N TYR A 33 8.97 -11.25 -2.98
CA TYR A 33 9.51 -11.26 -1.62
C TYR A 33 10.01 -9.89 -1.15
N PHE A 34 10.00 -8.90 -2.03
CA PHE A 34 10.42 -7.55 -1.69
C PHE A 34 9.39 -6.87 -0.78
N HIS A 35 9.88 -6.09 0.18
CA HIS A 35 9.04 -5.38 1.16
C HIS A 35 8.83 -3.93 0.71
N TYR A 36 7.63 -3.64 0.22
CA TYR A 36 7.21 -2.32 -0.23
C TYR A 36 6.55 -1.57 0.92
N THR A 37 6.90 -0.31 1.09
CA THR A 37 6.07 0.59 1.90
C THR A 37 4.70 0.78 1.25
N PRO A 38 3.65 1.15 1.99
CA PRO A 38 2.33 1.43 1.41
C PRO A 38 2.38 2.53 0.35
N ALA A 39 3.36 3.44 0.41
CA ALA A 39 3.55 4.48 -0.59
C ALA A 39 4.13 3.92 -1.91
N GLU A 40 5.01 2.93 -1.81
CA GLU A 40 5.58 2.23 -2.97
C GLU A 40 4.56 1.27 -3.58
N ALA A 41 3.80 0.56 -2.75
CA ALA A 41 2.74 -0.34 -3.18
C ALA A 41 1.64 0.40 -3.97
N ALA A 42 1.35 1.66 -3.62
CA ALA A 42 0.36 2.48 -4.32
C ALA A 42 0.65 2.68 -5.82
N ARG A 43 1.89 2.47 -6.29
CA ARG A 43 2.21 2.47 -7.74
C ARG A 43 1.63 1.26 -8.48
N TRP A 44 1.42 0.15 -7.77
CA TRP A 44 1.05 -1.14 -8.35
C TRP A 44 -0.38 -1.57 -7.98
N THR A 45 -0.98 -0.96 -6.96
CA THR A 45 -2.34 -1.26 -6.51
C THR A 45 -3.34 -0.24 -7.04
N PRO A 46 -4.65 -0.59 -7.15
CA PRO A 46 -5.69 0.40 -7.47
C PRO A 46 -5.97 1.41 -6.33
N PHE A 47 -5.27 1.30 -5.20
CA PHE A 47 -5.49 2.11 -4.01
C PHE A 47 -4.42 3.17 -3.80
N SER A 48 -4.83 4.30 -3.23
CA SER A 48 -3.89 5.33 -2.78
C SER A 48 -3.14 4.90 -1.52
N TYR A 49 -2.00 5.55 -1.23
CA TYR A 49 -1.27 5.37 0.03
C TYR A 49 -2.17 5.46 1.26
N ARG A 50 -3.06 6.48 1.32
CA ARG A 50 -3.96 6.67 2.46
C ARG A 50 -4.94 5.52 2.60
N THR A 51 -5.51 5.08 1.48
CA THR A 51 -6.43 3.94 1.45
C THR A 51 -5.74 2.67 1.93
N LEU A 52 -4.51 2.40 1.48
CA LEU A 52 -3.73 1.25 1.95
C LEU A 52 -3.46 1.31 3.46
N ILE A 53 -3.12 2.49 4.00
CA ILE A 53 -2.94 2.66 5.45
C ILE A 53 -4.24 2.39 6.21
N ASP A 54 -5.38 2.86 5.71
CA ASP A 54 -6.67 2.62 6.35
C ASP A 54 -7.08 1.14 6.28
N LEU A 55 -6.85 0.47 5.15
CA LEU A 55 -7.06 -0.97 5.01
C LEU A 55 -6.20 -1.77 6.00
N ILE A 56 -4.93 -1.41 6.16
CA ILE A 56 -4.01 -2.03 7.14
C ILE A 56 -4.50 -1.80 8.57
N ARG A 57 -4.91 -0.57 8.91
CA ARG A 57 -5.42 -0.22 10.24
C ARG A 57 -6.69 -0.99 10.59
N ARG A 58 -7.57 -1.19 9.61
CA ARG A 58 -8.79 -1.99 9.74
C ARG A 58 -8.54 -3.49 9.68
N ARG A 59 -7.31 -3.92 9.40
CA ARG A 59 -6.92 -5.32 9.20
C ARG A 59 -7.71 -6.00 8.07
N GLU A 60 -8.06 -5.24 7.04
CA GLU A 60 -8.74 -5.76 5.84
C GLU A 60 -7.75 -6.43 4.87
N ILE A 61 -6.46 -6.08 4.96
CA ILE A 61 -5.39 -6.65 4.13
C ILE A 61 -4.24 -7.13 5.00
N ASP A 62 -3.57 -8.20 4.55
CA ASP A 62 -2.36 -8.69 5.19
C ASP A 62 -1.20 -7.72 4.98
N TYR A 63 -0.36 -7.58 6.01
CA TYR A 63 0.80 -6.70 6.01
C TYR A 63 1.91 -7.25 6.88
N VAL A 64 3.14 -6.82 6.61
CA VAL A 64 4.32 -7.13 7.42
C VAL A 64 4.63 -5.92 8.31
N PHE A 65 4.81 -6.15 9.60
CA PHE A 65 5.18 -5.12 10.55
C PHE A 65 6.58 -5.38 11.11
N ASN A 66 7.47 -4.39 11.02
CA ASN A 66 8.85 -4.51 11.53
C ASN A 66 9.07 -3.83 12.89
N GLY A 67 8.00 -3.50 13.63
CA GLY A 67 8.07 -2.76 14.88
C GLY A 67 7.95 -1.24 14.74
N ARG A 68 8.12 -0.68 13.53
CA ARG A 68 8.02 0.77 13.30
C ARG A 68 7.10 1.14 12.14
N ASP A 69 7.22 0.40 11.05
CA ASP A 69 6.56 0.69 9.77
C ASP A 69 5.84 -0.55 9.26
N ASN A 70 4.74 -0.33 8.55
CA ASN A 70 3.98 -1.38 7.86
C ASN A 70 4.51 -1.52 6.45
N TYR A 71 4.57 -2.74 5.93
CA TYR A 71 5.00 -3.07 4.58
C TYR A 71 4.02 -4.05 3.95
N LEU A 72 3.98 -4.05 2.62
CA LEU A 72 3.35 -5.08 1.81
C LEU A 72 4.43 -5.82 1.03
N THR A 73 4.32 -7.13 0.96
CA THR A 73 5.14 -7.95 0.06
C THR A 73 4.61 -7.85 -1.38
N GLY A 74 5.44 -8.15 -2.37
CA GLY A 74 4.97 -8.24 -3.76
C GLY A 74 3.84 -9.24 -3.92
N ALA A 75 3.92 -10.39 -3.25
CA ALA A 75 2.85 -11.39 -3.24
C ALA A 75 1.52 -10.83 -2.70
N GLN A 76 1.55 -10.04 -1.61
CA GLN A 76 0.36 -9.38 -1.07
C GLN A 76 -0.19 -8.33 -2.03
N ILE A 77 0.68 -7.57 -2.70
CA ILE A 77 0.27 -6.58 -3.71
C ILE A 77 -0.42 -7.27 -4.88
N VAL A 78 0.16 -8.36 -5.41
CA VAL A 78 -0.43 -9.14 -6.50
C VAL A 78 -1.79 -9.69 -6.08
N ALA A 79 -1.90 -10.33 -4.92
CA ALA A 79 -3.16 -10.85 -4.41
C ALA A 79 -4.21 -9.73 -4.21
N LEU A 80 -3.79 -8.54 -3.79
CA LEU A 80 -4.67 -7.38 -3.67
C LEU A 80 -5.17 -6.92 -5.05
N VAL A 81 -4.27 -6.81 -6.03
CA VAL A 81 -4.64 -6.42 -7.39
C VAL A 81 -5.58 -7.43 -8.02
N GLU A 82 -5.35 -8.73 -7.84
CA GLU A 82 -6.22 -9.80 -8.36
C GLU A 82 -7.61 -9.79 -7.72
N ARG A 83 -7.70 -9.49 -6.42
CA ARG A 83 -8.99 -9.40 -5.71
C ARG A 83 -9.83 -8.20 -6.13
N TYR A 84 -9.21 -7.06 -6.39
CA TYR A 84 -9.92 -5.79 -6.59
C TYR A 84 -9.96 -5.30 -8.05
N THR A 85 -9.05 -5.79 -8.90
CA THR A 85 -9.09 -5.50 -10.33
C THR A 85 -9.95 -6.57 -11.00
N VAL A 86 -11.22 -6.24 -11.22
CA VAL A 86 -12.09 -7.04 -12.09
C VAL A 86 -11.46 -7.05 -13.48
N ARG A 87 -11.11 -8.24 -14.00
CA ARG A 87 -10.73 -8.43 -15.40
C ARG A 87 -11.83 -7.79 -16.27
N PRO A 88 -11.54 -6.79 -17.11
CA PRO A 88 -12.56 -6.22 -17.97
C PRO A 88 -13.06 -7.32 -18.92
N PHE A 89 -14.31 -7.73 -18.68
CA PHE A 89 -15.18 -8.60 -19.47
C PHE A 89 -14.45 -9.43 -20.54
N GLU A 90 -14.25 -10.73 -20.28
CA GLU A 90 -14.03 -11.69 -21.36
C GLU A 90 -15.20 -11.53 -22.34
N LYS A 91 -14.92 -10.89 -23.48
CA LYS A 91 -15.90 -10.66 -24.55
C LYS A 91 -16.50 -12.04 -24.85
N PRO A 92 -17.82 -12.25 -24.69
CA PRO A 92 -18.38 -13.57 -24.95
C PRO A 92 -17.98 -13.95 -26.37
N ALA A 93 -17.29 -15.08 -26.51
CA ALA A 93 -16.94 -15.63 -27.80
C ALA A 93 -18.25 -15.72 -28.57
N ARG A 94 -18.38 -14.87 -29.60
CA ARG A 94 -19.56 -14.83 -30.45
C ARG A 94 -19.70 -16.24 -31.01
N ALA A 95 -20.67 -17.00 -30.50
CA ALA A 95 -21.03 -18.29 -31.06
C ALA A 95 -21.35 -18.03 -32.54
N ALA A 96 -20.46 -18.53 -33.41
CA ALA A 96 -20.73 -18.54 -34.83
C ALA A 96 -21.92 -19.48 -35.02
N ALA A 97 -23.04 -18.89 -35.44
CA ALA A 97 -24.23 -19.60 -35.89
C ALA A 97 -23.96 -20.29 -37.23
#